data_AF-A0A932TM60-F1
#
_entry.id   AF-A0A932TM60-F1
#
_cell.length_a   1.000
_cell.length_b   1.000
_cell.length_c   1.000
_cell.angle_alpha   90.00
_cell.angle_beta   90.00
_cell.angle_gamma   90.00
#
_symmetry.space_group_name_H-M   'P 1'
#
loop_
_entity.id
_entity.type
_entity.pdbx_description
1 polymer ?
#
loop_
_entity_poly.entity_id
_entity_poly.type
_entity_poly.pdbx_seq_one_letter_code
_entity_poly.pdbx_strand_id
1 'polypeptide(L)' 'MSIVKVQRGFQITIPAPARREAKIEIGDVVEIKARRGKITLKLVQVVDKRVRYTLSRSRKQ' A
#
# COMPACT_ATOMS: atom_id res chain seq x y z
N MET A 1 -16.16 11.34 0.32
CA MET A 1 -16.59 9.93 0.14
C MET A 1 -16.82 9.71 -1.35
N SER A 2 -16.32 8.61 -1.91
CA SER A 2 -16.44 8.31 -3.35
C SER A 2 -16.93 6.87 -3.53
N ILE A 3 -17.97 6.69 -4.32
CA ILE A 3 -18.45 5.36 -4.74
C ILE A 3 -17.78 5.03 -6.07
N VAL A 4 -17.19 3.84 -6.16
CA VAL A 4 -16.49 3.37 -7.36
C VAL A 4 -17.08 2.06 -7.83
N LYS A 5 -17.04 1.83 -9.15
CA LYS A 5 -17.48 0.59 -9.77
C LYS A 5 -16.31 -0.39 -9.87
N VAL A 6 -16.56 -1.66 -9.56
CA VAL A 6 -15.64 -2.75 -9.89
C VAL A 6 -15.68 -2.99 -11.39
N GLN A 7 -14.52 -2.88 -12.04
CA GLN A 7 -14.35 -3.06 -13.47
C GLN A 7 -13.98 -4.52 -13.79
N ARG A 8 -13.69 -4.80 -15.07
CA ARG A 8 -13.24 -6.12 -15.52
C ARG A 8 -11.95 -6.52 -14.79
N GLY A 9 -11.77 -7.82 -14.57
CA GLY A 9 -10.62 -8.33 -13.83
C GLY A 9 -10.58 -7.88 -12.36
N PHE A 10 -11.72 -7.49 -11.79
CA PHE A 10 -11.85 -7.05 -10.40
C PHE A 10 -11.03 -5.80 -10.06
N GLN A 11 -10.74 -4.98 -11.05
CA GLN A 11 -10.02 -3.72 -10.85
C GLN A 11 -10.94 -2.64 -10.30
N ILE A 12 -10.39 -1.77 -9.45
CA ILE A 12 -11.04 -0.54 -8.99
C ILE A 12 -10.11 0.65 -9.26
N THR A 13 -10.69 1.76 -9.69
CA THR A 13 -9.95 3.01 -9.79
C THR A 13 -9.93 3.70 -8.42
N ILE A 14 -8.75 3.97 -7.88
CA ILE A 14 -8.60 4.79 -6.67
C ILE A 14 -8.81 6.27 -7.06
N PRO A 15 -9.88 6.94 -6.57
CA PRO A 15 -10.17 8.33 -6.94
C PRO A 15 -9.04 9.29 -6.53
N ALA A 16 -8.90 10.40 -7.27
CA ALA A 16 -7.82 11.37 -7.03
C ALA A 16 -7.71 11.88 -5.58
N PRO A 17 -8.80 12.19 -4.86
CA PRO A 17 -8.71 12.62 -3.46
C PRO A 17 -8.07 11.55 -2.56
N ALA A 18 -8.55 10.31 -2.66
CA ALA A 18 -8.04 9.19 -1.86
C ALA A 18 -6.59 8.85 -2.21
N ARG A 19 -6.24 8.90 -3.51
CA ARG A 19 -4.87 8.68 -3.98
C ARG A 19 -3.89 9.71 -3.41
N ARG A 20 -4.26 11.00 -3.43
CA ARG A 20 -3.43 12.10 -2.91
C ARG A 20 -3.26 12.02 -1.40
N GLU A 21 -4.34 11.74 -0.68
CA GLU A 21 -4.32 11.59 0.79
C GLU A 21 -3.45 10.40 1.21
N ALA A 22 -3.58 9.26 0.52
CA ALA A 22 -2.79 8.06 0.78
C ALA A 22 -1.38 8.08 0.16
N LYS A 23 -1.02 9.14 -0.58
CA LYS A 23 0.25 9.29 -1.32
C LYS A 23 0.59 8.08 -2.20
N ILE A 24 -0.41 7.57 -2.92
CA ILE A 24 -0.25 6.44 -3.84
C ILE A 24 0.06 6.99 -5.24
N GLU A 25 1.08 6.44 -5.88
CA GLU A 25 1.48 6.76 -7.24
C GLU A 25 1.36 5.54 -8.17
N ILE A 26 1.48 5.77 -9.48
CA ILE A 26 1.46 4.69 -10.46
C ILE A 26 2.74 3.86 -10.29
N GLY A 27 2.59 2.54 -10.16
CA GLY A 27 3.71 1.62 -9.94
C GLY A 27 3.91 1.23 -8.47
N ASP A 28 3.21 1.89 -7.54
CA ASP A 28 3.24 1.51 -6.13
C ASP A 28 2.64 0.12 -5.88
N VAL A 29 3.26 -0.60 -4.95
CA VAL A 29 2.74 -1.88 -4.45
C VAL A 29 1.95 -1.64 -3.18
N VAL A 30 0.72 -2.15 -3.14
CA VAL A 30 -0.16 -2.05 -1.97
C VAL A 30 -0.50 -3.43 -1.42
N GLU A 31 -0.46 -3.58 -0.10
CA GLU A 31 -0.99 -4.74 0.60
C GLU A 31 -2.52 -4.61 0.70
N ILE A 32 -3.22 -5.71 0.40
CA ILE A 32 -4.68 -5.79 0.50
C ILE A 32 -5.04 -6.67 1.70
N LYS A 33 -5.87 -6.15 2.61
CA LYS A 33 -6.47 -6.91 3.71
C LYS A 33 -7.98 -6.84 3.64
N ALA A 34 -8.64 -8.00 3.68
CA ALA A 34 -10.10 -8.11 3.75
C ALA A 34 -10.51 -8.56 5.17
N ARG A 35 -11.38 -7.78 5.83
CA ARG A 35 -11.91 -8.14 7.15
C ARG A 35 -13.32 -7.59 7.33
N ARG A 36 -14.27 -8.43 7.76
CA ARG A 36 -15.66 -8.03 8.07
C ARG A 36 -16.33 -7.22 6.95
N GLY A 37 -16.19 -7.68 5.71
CA GLY A 37 -16.76 -7.01 4.52
C GLY A 37 -16.08 -5.70 4.11
N LYS A 38 -14.93 -5.35 4.73
CA LYS A 38 -14.14 -4.16 4.39
C LYS A 38 -12.81 -4.58 3.78
N ILE A 39 -12.39 -3.85 2.74
CA ILE A 39 -11.05 -3.95 2.16
C ILE A 39 -10.25 -2.75 2.63
N THR A 40 -9.05 -2.99 3.14
CA THR A 40 -8.07 -1.96 3.48
C THR A 40 -6.85 -2.15 2.60
N LEU A 41 -6.43 -1.07 1.95
CA LEU A 41 -5.20 -0.99 1.18
C LEU A 41 -4.15 -0.28 2.01
N LYS A 42 -2.93 -0.82 2.06
CA LYS A 42 -1.80 -0.20 2.73
C LYS A 42 -0.62 -0.12 1.78
N LEU A 43 -0.06 1.07 1.59
CA LEU A 43 1.15 1.24 0.80
C LEU A 43 2.29 0.41 1.40
N VAL A 44 2.94 -0.39 0.56
CA VAL A 44 4.09 -1.20 0.96
C VAL A 44 5.33 -0.50 0.43
N GLN A 45 6.21 -0.10 1.33
CA GLN A 45 7.57 0.23 0.92
C GLN A 45 8.25 -1.08 0.51
N VAL A 46 8.46 -1.24 -0.80
CA VAL A 46 9.29 -2.32 -1.33
C VAL A 46 10.73 -1.98 -0.97
N VAL A 47 11.13 -2.30 0.26
CA VAL A 47 12.55 -2.33 0.62
C VAL A 47 13.13 -3.54 -0.10
N ASP A 48 13.92 -3.29 -1.14
CA ASP A 48 14.66 -4.33 -1.83
C ASP A 48 15.42 -5.16 -0.78
N LYS A 49 15.08 -6.46 -0.69
CA LYS A 49 15.70 -7.39 0.26
C LYS A 49 17.20 -7.58 -0.02
N ARG A 50 17.77 -7.02 -1.10
CA ARG A 50 19.22 -7.02 -1.36
C ARG A 50 20.02 -6.06 -0.49
N VAL A 51 19.40 -5.13 0.24
CA VAL A 51 20.10 -4.30 1.23
C VAL A 51 19.52 -4.54 2.62
N ARG A 52 19.74 -5.76 3.14
CA ARG A 52 19.45 -6.12 4.53
C ARG A 52 20.71 -6.59 5.27
N TYR A 53 21.80 -5.87 5.10
CA TYR A 53 22.94 -5.87 6.02
C TYR A 53 23.26 -4.42 6.36
N THR A 54 23.53 -4.13 7.64
CA THR A 54 23.62 -2.81 8.30
C THR A 54 22.25 -2.15 8.54
N LEU A 55 21.73 -1.93 9.75
CA LEU A 55 22.30 -1.86 11.10
C LEU A 55 21.53 -2.80 12.05
N SER A 56 22.12 -3.93 12.38
CA SER A 56 21.88 -4.62 13.65
C SER A 56 23.18 -4.57 14.44
N ARG A 57 23.54 -3.37 14.92
CA ARG A 57 24.50 -3.13 16.02
C ARG A 57 24.61 -1.64 16.31
N SER A 58 24.04 -1.21 17.44
CA SER A 58 24.43 -0.10 18.33
C SER A 58 23.18 0.35 19.10
N ARG A 59 23.08 0.39 20.43
CA ARG A 59 23.94 0.05 21.57
C ARG A 59 22.99 -0.25 22.75
N LYS A 60 23.27 -1.29 23.53
CA LYS A 60 23.05 -1.23 24.98
C LYS A 60 24.27 -0.50 25.56
N GLN A 61 24.04 0.59 26.27
CA GLN A 61 24.81 0.99 27.45
C GLN A 61 23.91 1.87 28.31
#